data_AF-A0AAJ2DA39-F1
#
_entry.id   AF-A0AAJ2DA39-F1
#
_cell.length_a   1.000
_cell.length_b   1.000
_cell.length_c   1.000
_cell.angle_alpha   90.00
_cell.angle_beta   90.00
_cell.angle_gamma   90.00
#
_symmetry.space_group_name_H-M   'P 1'
#
loop_
_entity.id
_entity.type
_entity.pdbx_description
1 polymer ?
#
loop_
_entity_poly.entity_id
_entity_poly.type
_entity_poly.pdbx_seq_one_letter_code
_entity_poly.pdbx_strand_id
1 'polypeptide(L)'
;MNIFSIGFLIMATYCHFITGAIIFINVKKHVMLFSSLILLLSGLTSGYVVFTSLYSLLIILMAVVIHWLSKNKIIKGVKNMGVMYVNLSALPTIVYLAKWIGS
;
A
#
# COMPACT_ATOMS: atom_id res chain seq x y z
N MET A 1 -2.06 21.02 -5.61
CA MET A 1 -2.41 19.61 -5.95
C MET A 1 -3.54 19.61 -6.95
N ASN A 2 -3.44 18.85 -8.04
CA ASN A 2 -4.50 18.73 -9.04
C ASN A 2 -5.59 17.76 -8.54
N ILE A 3 -6.87 18.10 -8.75
CA ILE A 3 -8.02 17.28 -8.34
C ILE A 3 -7.98 15.88 -8.97
N PHE A 4 -7.48 15.78 -10.21
CA PHE A 4 -7.24 14.51 -10.89
C PHE A 4 -6.22 13.64 -10.16
N SER A 5 -5.14 14.23 -9.64
CA SER A 5 -4.11 13.51 -8.89
C SER A 5 -4.64 13.02 -7.55
N ILE A 6 -5.48 13.81 -6.87
CA ILE A 6 -6.12 13.40 -5.61
C ILE A 6 -7.09 12.24 -5.85
N GLY A 7 -7.93 12.33 -6.89
CA GLY A 7 -8.81 11.24 -7.29
C GLY A 7 -8.04 9.96 -7.61
N PHE A 8 -6.89 10.08 -8.30
CA PHE A 8 -6.02 8.95 -8.59
C PHE A 8 -5.42 8.32 -7.32
N LEU A 9 -5.00 9.12 -6.33
CA LEU A 9 -4.55 8.61 -5.03
C LEU A 9 -5.66 7.86 -4.27
N ILE A 10 -6.86 8.42 -4.22
CA ILE A 10 -8.01 7.78 -3.59
C ILE A 10 -8.31 6.43 -4.26
N MET A 11 -8.31 6.40 -5.60
CA MET A 11 -8.53 5.16 -6.34
C MET A 11 -7.43 4.12 -6.07
N ALA A 12 -6.16 4.55 -6.12
CA ALA A 12 -5.03 3.64 -5.91
C ALA A 12 -5.01 3.07 -4.48
N THR A 13 -5.30 3.89 -3.47
CA THR A 13 -5.40 3.46 -2.06
C THR A 13 -6.62 2.55 -1.81
N TYR A 14 -7.73 2.79 -2.50
CA TYR A 14 -8.89 1.91 -2.47
C TYR A 14 -8.61 0.54 -3.09
N CYS A 15 -7.96 0.51 -4.26
CA CYS A 15 -7.49 -0.73 -4.87
C CYS A 15 -6.51 -1.47 -3.94
N HIS A 16 -5.60 -0.75 -3.27
CA HIS A 16 -4.68 -1.32 -2.30
C HIS A 16 -5.42 -2.05 -1.17
N PHE A 17 -6.49 -1.44 -0.62
CA PHE A 17 -7.33 -2.06 0.39
C PHE A 17 -8.01 -3.34 -0.12
N ILE A 18 -8.69 -3.26 -1.28
CA ILE A 18 -9.43 -4.39 -1.85
C ILE A 18 -8.49 -5.55 -2.16
N THR A 19 -7.40 -5.29 -2.90
CA THR A 19 -6.45 -6.32 -3.29
C THR A 19 -5.85 -6.99 -2.06
N GLY A 20 -5.44 -6.20 -1.07
CA GLY A 20 -4.91 -6.72 0.19
C GLY A 20 -5.91 -7.58 0.94
N ALA A 21 -7.18 -7.15 1.03
CA ALA A 21 -8.23 -7.89 1.72
C ALA A 21 -8.59 -9.22 1.04
N ILE A 22 -8.52 -9.29 -0.30
CA ILE A 22 -8.80 -10.50 -1.08
C ILE A 22 -7.62 -11.48 -1.00
N ILE A 23 -6.40 -11.00 -1.24
CA ILE A 23 -5.22 -11.86 -1.35
C ILE A 23 -4.74 -12.33 0.02
N PHE A 24 -4.75 -11.43 1.02
CA PHE A 24 -4.24 -11.70 2.36
C PHE A 24 -5.38 -11.81 3.37
N ILE A 25 -6.28 -12.78 3.16
CA ILE A 25 -7.46 -13.00 4.02
C ILE A 25 -7.14 -13.23 5.51
N ASN A 26 -5.89 -13.62 5.80
CA ASN A 26 -5.39 -13.86 7.15
C ASN A 26 -5.08 -12.57 7.92
N VAL A 27 -4.94 -11.43 7.23
CA VAL A 27 -4.74 -10.12 7.86
C VAL A 27 -6.09 -9.56 8.28
N LYS A 28 -6.18 -9.07 9.52
CA LYS A 28 -7.44 -8.48 10.02
C LYS A 28 -7.83 -7.26 9.16
N LYS A 29 -9.09 -7.17 8.74
CA LYS A 29 -9.59 -6.11 7.84
C LYS A 29 -9.28 -4.69 8.32
N HIS A 30 -9.39 -4.44 9.64
CA HIS A 30 -9.08 -3.12 10.21
C HIS A 30 -7.60 -2.74 10.06
N VAL A 31 -6.67 -3.72 10.07
CA VAL A 31 -5.24 -3.47 9.85
C VAL A 31 -4.99 -3.05 8.39
N MET A 32 -5.65 -3.71 7.44
CA MET A 32 -5.57 -3.37 6.02
C MET A 32 -6.15 -1.97 5.73
N LEU A 33 -7.28 -1.66 6.38
CA LEU A 33 -7.93 -0.36 6.30
C LEU A 33 -7.02 0.74 6.86
N PHE A 34 -6.45 0.51 8.04
CA PHE A 34 -5.51 1.43 8.66
C PHE A 34 -4.27 1.68 7.78
N SER A 35 -3.70 0.61 7.22
CA SER A 35 -2.58 0.69 6.28
C SER A 35 -2.90 1.52 5.03
N SER A 36 -4.09 1.33 4.46
CA SER A 36 -4.54 2.09 3.29
C SER A 36 -4.83 3.56 3.62
N LEU A 37 -5.34 3.83 4.83
CA LEU A 37 -5.51 5.19 5.35
C LEU A 37 -4.18 5.90 5.58
N ILE A 38 -3.17 5.22 6.12
CA ILE A 38 -1.81 5.78 6.24
C ILE A 38 -1.27 6.17 4.86
N LEU A 39 -1.42 5.28 3.87
CA LEU A 39 -0.94 5.52 2.51
C LEU A 39 -1.63 6.76 1.90
N LEU A 40 -2.95 6.88 2.07
CA LEU A 40 -3.73 8.04 1.64
C LEU A 40 -3.29 9.32 2.35
N LEU A 41 -3.19 9.28 3.68
CA LEU A 41 -2.78 10.43 4.48
C LEU A 41 -1.36 10.87 4.10
N SER A 42 -0.42 9.94 3.92
CA SER A 42 0.93 10.25 3.49
C SER A 42 0.95 11.01 2.17
N GLY A 43 0.15 10.59 1.18
CA GLY A 43 0.11 11.28 -0.11
C GLY A 43 -0.50 12.68 -0.01
N LEU A 44 -1.50 12.86 0.85
CA LEU A 44 -2.18 14.15 1.05
C LEU A 44 -1.35 15.14 1.87
N THR A 45 -0.73 14.70 2.96
CA THR A 45 0.00 15.58 3.89
C THR A 45 1.37 15.99 3.35
N SER A 46 2.05 15.08 2.65
CA SER A 46 3.38 15.34 2.10
C SER A 46 3.37 16.14 0.79
N GLY A 47 2.21 16.26 0.14
CA GLY A 47 2.10 16.80 -1.22
C GLY A 47 2.62 15.85 -2.32
N TYR A 48 3.21 14.69 -1.98
CA TYR A 48 3.70 13.69 -2.92
C TYR A 48 2.58 12.77 -3.44
N VAL A 49 1.46 13.37 -3.86
CA VAL A 49 0.24 12.65 -4.27
C VAL A 49 0.53 11.64 -5.37
N VAL A 50 1.14 12.07 -6.48
CA VAL A 50 1.39 11.22 -7.65
C VAL A 50 2.37 10.09 -7.32
N PHE A 51 3.44 10.40 -6.59
CA PHE A 51 4.43 9.41 -6.17
C PHE A 51 3.79 8.34 -5.27
N THR A 52 2.96 8.76 -4.30
CA THR A 52 2.30 7.84 -3.37
C THR A 52 1.27 6.97 -4.10
N SER A 53 0.57 7.50 -5.10
CA SER A 53 -0.32 6.70 -5.95
C SER A 53 0.43 5.63 -6.74
N LEU A 54 1.56 5.99 -7.38
CA LEU A 54 2.40 5.03 -8.11
C LEU A 54 2.97 3.96 -7.17
N TYR A 55 3.39 4.37 -5.98
CA TYR A 55 3.86 3.45 -4.95
C TYR A 55 2.76 2.48 -4.51
N SER A 56 1.51 2.95 -4.37
CA SER A 56 0.36 2.09 -4.08
C SER A 56 0.19 1.00 -5.15
N LEU A 57 0.30 1.38 -6.43
CA LEU A 57 0.21 0.43 -7.55
C LEU A 57 1.35 -0.59 -7.54
N LEU A 58 2.57 -0.19 -7.17
CA LEU A 58 3.70 -1.10 -7.03
C LEU A 58 3.45 -2.16 -5.94
N ILE A 59 2.91 -1.75 -4.79
CA ILE A 59 2.59 -2.70 -3.72
C ILE A 59 1.46 -3.65 -4.15
N ILE A 60 0.43 -3.15 -4.83
CA ILE A 60 -0.64 -3.97 -5.42
C ILE A 60 -0.06 -5.01 -6.39
N LEU A 61 0.81 -4.59 -7.31
CA LEU A 61 1.46 -5.48 -8.27
C LEU A 61 2.26 -6.57 -7.55
N MET A 62 3.01 -6.21 -6.52
CA MET A 62 3.74 -7.16 -5.68
C MET A 62 2.79 -8.19 -5.04
N ALA A 63 1.65 -7.76 -4.49
CA ALA A 63 0.67 -8.68 -3.91
C ALA A 63 0.08 -9.66 -4.95
N VAL A 64 -0.20 -9.19 -6.16
CA VAL A 64 -0.69 -10.04 -7.25
C VAL A 64 0.36 -11.08 -7.65
N VAL A 65 1.63 -10.68 -7.80
CA VAL A 65 2.73 -11.60 -8.10
C VAL A 65 2.89 -12.65 -7.00
N ILE A 66 2.88 -12.24 -5.73
CA ILE A 66 2.93 -13.15 -4.59
C ILE A 66 1.77 -14.15 -4.63
N HIS A 67 0.54 -13.69 -4.90
CA HIS A 67 -0.61 -14.56 -5.00
C HIS A 67 -0.47 -15.60 -6.12
N TRP A 68 0.02 -15.17 -7.28
CA TRP A 68 0.26 -16.05 -8.42
C TRP A 68 1.35 -17.10 -8.12
N LEU A 69 2.49 -16.67 -7.57
CA LEU A 69 3.57 -17.57 -7.16
C LEU A 69 3.11 -18.59 -6.09
N SER A 70 2.26 -18.15 -5.16
CA SER A 70 1.68 -19.06 -4.16
C SER A 70 0.73 -20.09 -4.77
N LYS A 71 -0.11 -19.69 -5.74
CA LYS A 71 -1.01 -20.62 -6.45
C LYS A 71 -0.22 -21.69 -7.20
N ASN A 72 0.94 -21.32 -7.74
CA ASN A 72 1.86 -22.24 -8.41
C ASN A 72 2.73 -23.05 -7.43
N LYS A 73 2.48 -22.96 -6.11
CA LYS A 73 3.23 -23.64 -5.03
C LYS A 73 4.74 -23.35 -5.01
N ILE A 74 5.17 -22.27 -5.66
CA ILE A 74 6.59 -21.85 -5.72
C ILE A 74 7.04 -21.31 -4.37
N ILE A 75 6.15 -20.58 -3.69
CA ILE A 75 6.42 -19.97 -2.37
C ILE A 75 5.42 -20.48 -1.34
N LYS A 76 5.92 -20.76 -0.13
CA LYS A 76 5.12 -21.06 1.07
C LYS A 76 5.17 -19.84 2.00
N GLY A 77 4.11 -19.59 2.78
CA GLY A 77 4.12 -18.51 3.79
C GLY A 77 3.42 -17.21 3.41
N VAL A 78 2.39 -17.24 2.56
CA VAL A 78 1.54 -16.07 2.21
C VAL A 78 1.01 -15.31 3.43
N LYS A 79 0.83 -16.00 4.57
CA LYS A 79 0.43 -15.38 5.85
C LYS A 79 1.38 -14.27 6.29
N ASN A 80 2.69 -14.48 6.22
CA ASN A 80 3.68 -13.49 6.65
C ASN A 80 3.83 -12.36 5.61
N MET A 81 3.56 -12.67 4.34
CA MET A 81 3.61 -11.69 3.24
C MET A 81 2.48 -10.65 3.35
N GLY A 82 1.35 -10.99 3.96
CA GLY A 82 0.28 -10.01 4.24
C GLY A 82 0.70 -8.96 5.28
N VAL A 83 1.47 -9.35 6.30
CA VAL A 83 2.04 -8.40 7.27
C VAL A 83 3.05 -7.48 6.59
N MET A 84 3.89 -8.03 5.71
CA MET A 84 4.82 -7.25 4.90
C MET A 84 4.10 -6.24 4.00
N TYR A 85 3.03 -6.65 3.32
CA TYR A 85 2.19 -5.78 2.49
C TYR A 85 1.67 -4.56 3.26
N VAL A 86 1.12 -4.80 4.46
CA VAL A 86 0.66 -3.73 5.38
C VAL A 86 1.81 -2.83 5.80
N ASN A 87 2.96 -3.39 6.19
CA ASN A 87 4.08 -2.58 6.69
C ASN A 87 4.71 -1.70 5.61
N LEU A 88 4.77 -2.18 4.37
CA LEU A 88 5.28 -1.40 3.24
C LEU A 88 4.44 -0.15 2.98
N SER A 89 3.16 -0.15 3.34
CA SER A 89 2.31 1.05 3.20
C SER A 89 2.75 2.22 4.08
N ALA A 90 3.57 1.99 5.10
CA ALA A 90 4.11 3.04 5.95
C ALA A 90 5.36 3.71 5.36
N LEU A 91 5.98 3.13 4.33
CA LEU A 91 7.23 3.65 3.76
C LEU A 91 7.12 5.08 3.22
N PRO A 92 6.07 5.48 2.48
CA PRO A 92 5.90 6.87 2.05
C PRO A 92 5.91 7.85 3.23
N THR A 93 5.26 7.46 4.34
CA THR A 93 5.25 8.24 5.58
C THR A 93 6.63 8.35 6.20
N ILE A 94 7.37 7.23 6.28
CA ILE A 94 8.73 7.21 6.85
C ILE A 94 9.67 8.08 6.01
N VAL A 95 9.63 7.95 4.69
CA VAL A 95 10.44 8.75 3.76
C VAL A 95 10.12 10.24 3.93
N TYR A 96 8.84 10.59 4.05
CA TYR A 96 8.42 11.96 4.31
C TYR A 96 8.96 12.48 5.64
N LEU A 97 8.79 11.74 6.74
CA LEU A 97 9.27 12.12 8.06
C LEU A 97 10.80 12.28 8.09
N ALA A 98 11.53 11.36 7.46
CA ALA A 98 12.98 11.44 7.35
C ALA A 98 13.44 12.71 6.61
N LYS A 99 12.75 13.06 5.51
CA LYS A 99 13.02 14.31 4.78
C LYS A 99 12.71 15.55 5.63
N TRP A 100 11.66 15.49 6.46
CA TRP A 100 11.29 16.61 7.33
C TRP A 100 12.28 16.83 8.47
N ILE A 101 12.75 15.76 9.12
CA ILE A 101 13.75 15.85 10.21
C ILE A 101 15.12 16.32 9.71
N GLY A 102 15.49 15.95 8.49
CA GLY A 102 16.76 16.34 7.87
C GLY A 102 16.77 17.73 7.21
N SER A 103 15.68 18.49 7.31
CA SER A 103 15.53 19.85 6.76
C SER A 103 15.54 20.90 7.87
#